data_AF-A0A8J7J1J2-F1
#
_entry.id   AF-A0A8J7J1J2-F1
#
_cell.length_a   1.000
_cell.length_b   1.000
_cell.length_c   1.000
_cell.angle_alpha   90.00
_cell.angle_beta   90.00
_cell.angle_gamma   90.00
#
_symmetry.space_group_name_H-M   'P 1'
#
loop_
_entity.id
_entity.type
_entity.pdbx_description
1 polymer ?
#
loop_
_entity_poly.entity_id
_entity_poly.type
_entity_poly.pdbx_seq_one_letter_code
_entity_poly.pdbx_strand_id
1 'polypeptide(L)'
;FAESGAEGWVRGDFVDTSGQAAALAPGTQPDISTGPCGESDRPEAYFETKSFVIHLCQTPKGLSYIGINKSNNDTLTTADVSQREGTYIAINGNYQYHINNETLAVYQISSGSYNQLSNEQVIRHERFLN
;
A
#
# COMPACT_ATOMS: atom_id res chain seq x y z
N PHE A 1 -24.60 31.80 -45.12
CA PHE A 1 -25.76 30.92 -44.90
C PHE A 1 -25.48 29.56 -45.52
N ALA A 2 -26.03 28.50 -44.91
CA ALA A 2 -25.75 27.04 -45.02
C ALA A 2 -24.59 26.58 -44.08
N GLU A 3 -24.78 25.97 -42.90
CA GLU A 3 -25.54 24.74 -42.47
C GLU A 3 -25.06 23.47 -43.19
N SER A 4 -24.94 22.25 -42.66
CA SER A 4 -25.00 21.57 -41.34
C SER A 4 -24.73 20.07 -41.61
N GLY A 5 -24.37 19.26 -40.60
CA GLY A 5 -24.47 17.77 -40.58
C GLY A 5 -23.13 17.02 -40.49
N ALA A 6 -22.79 16.41 -39.33
CA ALA A 6 -23.01 14.99 -38.97
C ALA A 6 -22.21 14.03 -39.89
N GLU A 7 -21.35 13.11 -39.47
CA GLU A 7 -21.50 11.99 -38.53
C GLU A 7 -20.24 11.09 -38.63
N GLY A 8 -19.98 10.21 -37.64
CA GLY A 8 -19.16 9.01 -37.84
C GLY A 8 -18.11 8.69 -36.76
N TRP A 9 -18.56 8.09 -35.65
CA TRP A 9 -17.64 7.33 -34.78
C TRP A 9 -17.29 6.01 -35.47
N VAL A 10 -16.03 5.83 -35.89
CA VAL A 10 -15.51 4.53 -36.28
C VAL A 10 -14.65 4.00 -35.14
N ARG A 11 -15.18 3.01 -34.40
CA ARG A 11 -14.35 2.07 -33.64
C ARG A 11 -13.66 1.16 -34.66
N GLY A 12 -12.33 1.20 -34.67
CA GLY A 12 -11.50 0.24 -35.35
C GLY A 12 -10.67 -0.51 -34.31
N ASP A 13 -11.07 -1.76 -34.07
CA ASP A 13 -10.22 -2.81 -33.52
C ASP A 13 -8.90 -2.95 -34.31
N PHE A 14 -7.98 -3.74 -33.73
CA PHE A 14 -6.74 -4.29 -34.29
C PHE A 14 -5.46 -3.45 -34.12
N VAL A 15 -4.54 -3.93 -33.26
CA VAL A 15 -3.29 -4.56 -33.74
C VAL A 15 -2.68 -5.47 -32.68
N ASP A 16 -2.23 -6.62 -33.19
CA ASP A 16 -1.59 -7.75 -32.56
C ASP A 16 -0.13 -7.49 -32.14
N THR A 17 0.27 -8.28 -31.15
CA THR A 17 1.57 -8.47 -30.52
C THR A 17 2.73 -8.71 -31.49
N SER A 18 3.83 -7.97 -31.37
CA SER A 18 5.20 -8.52 -31.36
C SER A 18 6.29 -7.43 -31.34
N GLY A 19 7.16 -7.52 -30.33
CA GLY A 19 8.60 -7.34 -30.55
C GLY A 19 9.21 -5.94 -30.43
N GLN A 20 10.03 -5.82 -29.40
CA GLN A 20 11.28 -5.05 -29.30
C GLN A 20 11.27 -3.66 -28.66
N ALA A 21 12.27 -3.54 -27.80
CA ALA A 21 12.41 -2.63 -26.69
C ALA A 21 12.97 -1.24 -27.05
N ALA A 22 12.87 -0.38 -26.04
CA ALA A 22 13.64 0.82 -25.77
C ALA A 22 13.13 2.15 -26.35
N ALA A 23 12.31 2.84 -25.55
CA ALA A 23 12.53 4.25 -25.20
C ALA A 23 11.81 4.54 -23.87
N LEU A 24 12.58 4.88 -22.82
CA LEU A 24 12.05 5.38 -21.55
C LEU A 24 11.30 6.69 -21.81
N ALA A 25 9.97 6.68 -21.72
CA ALA A 25 9.17 7.88 -21.72
C ALA A 25 9.07 8.43 -20.27
N PRO A 26 9.34 9.73 -20.03
CA PRO A 26 9.16 10.35 -18.73
C PRO A 26 7.67 10.53 -18.47
N GLY A 27 7.08 9.55 -17.79
CA GLY A 27 5.65 9.53 -17.50
C GLY A 27 5.13 8.22 -16.94
N THR A 28 6.00 7.33 -16.44
CA THR A 28 5.59 6.14 -15.70
C THR A 28 4.94 6.59 -14.39
N GLN A 29 3.65 6.90 -14.46
CA GLN A 29 2.76 6.77 -13.34
C GLN A 29 2.99 5.36 -12.78
N PRO A 30 3.29 5.20 -11.48
CA PRO A 30 3.55 3.89 -10.91
C PRO A 30 2.38 2.98 -11.26
N ASP A 31 2.72 1.83 -11.81
CA ASP A 31 1.78 0.77 -12.15
C ASP A 31 0.95 0.43 -10.91
N ILE A 32 -0.30 0.90 -10.88
CA ILE A 32 -1.27 0.60 -9.81
C ILE A 32 -1.81 -0.84 -9.97
N SER A 33 -1.24 -1.67 -10.85
CA SER A 33 -1.81 -2.99 -11.16
C SER A 33 -1.28 -4.10 -10.25
N THR A 34 -0.21 -3.86 -9.48
CA THR A 34 0.22 -4.74 -8.38
C THR A 34 0.70 -3.89 -7.20
N GLY A 35 -0.22 -3.20 -6.54
CA GLY A 35 0.05 -2.63 -5.22
C GLY A 35 0.58 -3.72 -4.27
N PRO A 36 1.22 -3.37 -3.15
CA PRO A 36 1.83 -4.35 -2.24
C PRO A 36 0.83 -5.37 -1.65
N CYS A 37 -0.48 -5.12 -1.75
CA CYS A 37 -1.52 -6.10 -1.45
C CYS A 37 -1.67 -7.21 -2.51
N GLY A 38 -0.91 -7.17 -3.61
CA GLY A 38 -1.11 -8.07 -4.74
C GLY A 38 -2.44 -7.83 -5.45
N GLU A 39 -2.76 -8.70 -6.42
CA GLU A 39 -3.98 -8.56 -7.24
C GLU A 39 -5.25 -9.05 -6.53
N SER A 40 -5.11 -9.92 -5.53
CA SER A 40 -6.25 -10.58 -4.88
C SER A 40 -6.70 -9.93 -3.57
N ASP A 41 -5.83 -9.14 -2.92
CA ASP A 41 -6.17 -8.49 -1.66
C ASP A 41 -6.49 -7.01 -1.88
N ARG A 42 -7.45 -6.50 -1.10
CA ARG A 42 -7.90 -5.11 -1.22
C ARG A 42 -7.06 -4.21 -0.32
N PRO A 43 -6.57 -3.04 -0.77
CA PRO A 43 -5.96 -2.08 0.12
C PRO A 43 -6.98 -1.56 1.15
N GLU A 44 -6.59 -1.56 2.42
CA GLU A 44 -7.39 -1.06 3.55
C GLU A 44 -6.90 0.33 3.99
N ALA A 45 -5.60 0.43 4.23
CA ALA A 45 -4.98 1.68 4.65
C ALA A 45 -3.52 1.76 4.21
N TYR A 46 -3.04 2.98 4.08
CA TYR A 46 -1.66 3.32 3.76
C TYR A 46 -1.14 4.31 4.80
N PHE A 47 0.10 4.11 5.24
CA PHE A 47 0.79 5.05 6.12
C PHE A 47 2.23 5.23 5.67
N GLU A 48 2.72 6.44 5.81
CA GLU A 48 4.09 6.80 5.52
C GLU A 48 4.68 7.53 6.72
N THR A 49 5.85 7.10 7.17
CA THR A 49 6.68 7.81 8.15
C THR A 49 7.96 8.28 7.49
N LYS A 50 8.87 8.86 8.27
CA LYS A 50 10.21 9.20 7.76
C LYS A 50 10.96 7.96 7.28
N SER A 51 10.92 6.87 8.03
CA SER A 51 11.70 5.66 7.73
C SER A 51 10.91 4.52 7.11
N PHE A 52 9.57 4.53 7.18
CA PHE A 52 8.75 3.40 6.77
C PHE A 52 7.63 3.78 5.80
N VAL A 53 7.26 2.81 4.97
CA VAL A 53 6.01 2.78 4.22
C VAL A 53 5.22 1.56 4.68
N ILE A 54 3.94 1.73 4.98
CA ILE A 54 3.08 0.68 5.53
C ILE A 54 1.85 0.57 4.67
N HIS A 55 1.53 -0.66 4.28
CA HIS A 55 0.31 -1.02 3.60
C HIS A 55 -0.45 -2.03 4.44
N LEU A 56 -1.71 -1.71 4.73
CA LEU A 56 -2.66 -2.68 5.24
C LEU A 56 -3.53 -3.19 4.12
N CYS A 57 -3.68 -4.50 4.07
CA CYS A 57 -4.41 -5.20 3.03
C CYS A 57 -5.50 -6.05 3.67
N GLN A 58 -6.73 -5.89 3.22
CA GLN A 58 -7.82 -6.79 3.54
C GLN A 58 -7.71 -8.05 2.69
N THR A 59 -7.46 -9.17 3.36
CA THR A 59 -7.40 -10.50 2.78
C THR A 59 -8.65 -11.30 3.16
N PRO A 60 -8.92 -12.46 2.52
CA PRO A 60 -9.99 -13.38 2.94
C PRO A 60 -9.83 -13.92 4.37
N LYS A 61 -8.62 -13.85 4.95
CA LYS A 61 -8.31 -14.32 6.30
C LYS A 61 -8.33 -13.21 7.36
N GLY A 62 -8.54 -11.96 6.95
CA GLY A 62 -8.44 -10.79 7.81
C GLY A 62 -7.43 -9.77 7.29
N LEU A 63 -6.98 -8.88 8.17
CA LEU A 63 -6.01 -7.84 7.82
C LEU A 63 -4.59 -8.41 7.73
N SER A 64 -3.84 -7.93 6.74
CA SER A 64 -2.40 -8.15 6.58
C SER A 64 -1.68 -6.82 6.65
N TYR A 65 -0.50 -6.83 7.27
CA TYR A 65 0.40 -5.70 7.41
C TYR A 65 1.64 -5.95 6.56
N ILE A 66 2.01 -4.96 5.76
CA ILE A 66 3.24 -4.95 4.96
C ILE A 66 3.97 -3.65 5.26
N GLY A 67 5.10 -3.74 5.97
CA GLY A 67 5.97 -2.62 6.30
C GLY A 67 7.25 -2.68 5.50
N ILE A 68 7.64 -1.57 4.88
CA ILE A 68 8.84 -1.44 4.05
C ILE A 68 9.74 -0.37 4.68
N ASN A 69 10.97 -0.73 4.99
CA ASN A 69 11.98 0.21 5.46
C ASN A 69 12.58 0.96 4.26
N LYS A 70 12.46 2.28 4.25
CA LYS A 70 12.92 3.15 3.16
C LYS A 70 14.44 3.20 3.01
N SER A 71 15.18 2.93 4.09
CA SER A 71 16.66 3.04 4.07
C SER A 71 17.32 1.85 3.39
N ASN A 72 16.75 0.66 3.50
CA ASN A 72 17.37 -0.58 3.02
C ASN A 72 16.42 -1.47 2.19
N ASN A 73 15.16 -1.05 2.01
CA ASN A 73 14.09 -1.80 1.33
C ASN A 73 13.74 -3.15 1.98
N ASP A 74 14.11 -3.36 3.24
CA ASP A 74 13.66 -4.54 3.97
C ASP A 74 12.14 -4.51 4.14
N THR A 75 11.51 -5.64 3.81
CA THR A 75 10.06 -5.81 3.88
C THR A 75 9.69 -6.78 4.99
N LEU A 76 8.72 -6.38 5.81
CA LEU A 76 8.11 -7.18 6.85
C LEU A 76 6.64 -7.39 6.51
N THR A 77 6.21 -8.65 6.50
CA THR A 77 4.82 -9.02 6.26
C THR A 77 4.28 -9.87 7.41
N THR A 78 3.09 -9.55 7.90
CA THR A 78 2.38 -10.37 8.90
C THR A 78 0.88 -10.32 8.70
N ALA A 79 0.20 -11.45 8.87
CA ALA A 79 -1.26 -11.55 8.87
C ALA A 79 -1.86 -11.47 10.29
N ASP A 80 -1.02 -11.36 11.32
CA ASP A 80 -1.47 -11.17 12.70
C ASP A 80 -1.64 -9.67 12.95
N VAL A 81 -2.81 -9.16 12.56
CA VAL A 81 -3.17 -7.75 12.67
C VAL A 81 -4.52 -7.63 13.35
N SER A 82 -4.56 -6.82 14.40
CA SER A 82 -5.81 -6.44 15.07
C SER A 82 -6.00 -4.93 15.03
N GLN A 83 -7.25 -4.49 15.00
CA GLN A 83 -7.59 -3.07 15.10
C GLN A 83 -8.26 -2.81 16.44
N ARG A 84 -7.75 -1.83 17.19
CA ARG A 84 -8.31 -1.38 18.47
C ARG A 84 -8.33 0.14 18.50
N GLU A 85 -9.52 0.72 18.68
CA GLU A 85 -9.70 2.16 18.88
C GLU A 85 -9.00 3.03 17.81
N GLY A 86 -9.08 2.60 16.54
CA GLY A 86 -8.47 3.32 15.41
C GLY A 86 -6.96 3.12 15.24
N THR A 87 -6.33 2.29 16.09
CA THR A 87 -4.94 1.85 15.98
C THR A 87 -4.89 0.42 15.45
N TYR A 88 -4.06 0.18 14.43
CA TYR A 88 -3.74 -1.15 13.97
C TYR A 88 -2.51 -1.68 14.72
N ILE A 89 -2.59 -2.90 15.20
CA ILE A 89 -1.55 -3.59 15.96
C ILE A 89 -1.16 -4.82 15.16
N ALA A 90 0.00 -4.76 14.50
CA ALA A 90 0.57 -5.89 13.79
C ALA A 90 1.61 -6.60 14.67
N ILE A 91 1.59 -7.94 14.66
CA ILE A 91 2.46 -8.78 15.49
C ILE A 91 3.40 -9.57 14.59
N ASN A 92 4.70 -9.50 14.86
CA ASN A 92 5.69 -10.36 14.21
C ASN A 92 6.66 -10.93 15.26
N GLY A 93 6.42 -12.17 15.69
CA GLY A 93 7.15 -12.79 16.78
C GLY A 93 7.03 -11.98 18.07
N ASN A 94 8.16 -11.52 18.60
CA ASN A 94 8.22 -10.72 19.82
C ASN A 94 8.11 -9.22 19.56
N TYR A 95 7.76 -8.78 18.35
CA TYR A 95 7.61 -7.37 18.02
C TYR A 95 6.15 -7.02 17.76
N GLN A 96 5.75 -5.85 18.21
CA GLN A 96 4.46 -5.26 17.86
C GLN A 96 4.64 -3.89 17.22
N TYR A 97 3.84 -3.64 16.19
CA TYR A 97 3.83 -2.39 15.42
C TYR A 97 2.45 -1.77 15.61
N HIS A 98 2.39 -0.66 16.34
CA HIS A 98 1.17 0.08 16.65
C HIS A 98 1.13 1.29 15.72
N ILE A 99 0.22 1.27 14.75
CA ILE A 99 0.10 2.33 13.74
C ILE A 99 -1.30 2.95 13.79
N ASN A 100 -1.34 4.27 13.90
CA ASN A 100 -2.56 5.07 13.77
C ASN A 100 -2.30 6.24 12.80
N ASN A 101 -3.20 7.23 12.77
CA ASN A 101 -3.06 8.36 11.83
C ASN A 101 -1.92 9.34 12.20
N GLU A 102 -1.39 9.27 13.41
CA GLU A 102 -0.43 10.22 13.96
C GLU A 102 0.97 9.62 14.10
N THR A 103 1.07 8.35 14.50
CA THR A 103 2.33 7.72 14.88
C THR A 103 2.40 6.23 14.53
N LEU A 104 3.61 5.78 14.19
CA LEU A 104 4.06 4.39 14.24
C LEU A 104 4.93 4.19 15.48
N ALA A 105 4.47 3.37 16.44
CA ALA A 105 5.28 2.92 17.56
C ALA A 105 5.65 1.44 17.41
N VAL A 106 6.93 1.11 17.64
CA VAL A 106 7.45 -0.26 17.57
C VAL A 106 7.88 -0.71 18.95
N TYR A 107 7.35 -1.84 19.40
CA TYR A 107 7.63 -2.43 20.70
C TYR A 107 8.29 -3.79 20.53
N GLN A 108 9.25 -4.09 21.40
CA GLN A 108 9.71 -5.45 21.66
C GLN A 108 9.07 -5.95 22.94
N ILE A 109 8.48 -7.14 22.90
CA ILE A 109 7.85 -7.79 24.03
C ILE A 109 8.81 -8.83 24.59
N SER A 110 9.09 -8.74 25.88
CA SER A 110 9.92 -9.71 26.61
C SER A 110 9.25 -10.03 27.92
N SER A 111 8.81 -11.28 28.08
CA SER A 111 8.16 -11.78 29.31
C SER A 111 6.98 -10.90 29.78
N GLY A 112 6.14 -10.45 28.85
CA GLY A 112 4.99 -9.58 29.13
C GLY A 112 5.32 -8.09 29.33
N SER A 113 6.60 -7.71 29.33
CA SER A 113 7.04 -6.32 29.37
C SER A 113 7.16 -5.74 27.96
N TYR A 114 6.69 -4.50 27.77
CA TYR A 114 6.79 -3.75 26.52
C TYR A 114 7.98 -2.80 26.59
N ASN A 115 8.94 -2.96 25.68
CA ASN A 115 10.05 -2.04 25.51
C ASN A 115 9.89 -1.30 24.18
N GLN A 116 9.68 0.01 24.22
CA GLN A 116 9.51 0.82 23.00
C GLN A 116 10.87 1.02 22.32
N LEU A 117 10.99 0.51 21.10
CA LEU A 117 12.21 0.62 20.30
C LEU A 117 12.22 1.85 19.40
N SER A 118 11.05 2.23 18.89
CA SER A 118 10.90 3.38 18.00
C SER A 118 9.53 4.01 18.14
N ASN A 119 9.46 5.31 17.86
CA ASN A 119 8.22 6.05 17.66
C ASN A 119 8.44 7.10 16.59
N GLU A 120 7.74 6.98 15.47
CA GLU A 120 7.83 7.89 14.34
C GLU A 120 6.49 8.54 14.06
N GLN A 121 6.53 9.81 13.66
CA GLN A 121 5.35 10.52 13.19
C GLN A 121 4.94 10.00 11.80
N VAL A 122 3.64 9.84 11.60
CA VAL A 122 3.03 9.60 10.30
C VAL A 122 2.95 10.93 9.56
N ILE A 123 3.59 10.99 8.39
CA ILE A 123 3.65 12.18 7.54
C ILE A 123 2.60 12.16 6.43
N ARG A 124 2.10 10.97 6.08
CA ARG A 124 0.99 10.77 5.15
C ARG A 124 0.22 9.52 5.54
N HIS A 125 -1.10 9.58 5.45
CA HIS A 125 -1.94 8.41 5.58
C HIS A 125 -3.12 8.48 4.61
N GLU A 126 -3.56 7.33 4.13
CA GLU A 126 -4.76 7.18 3.32
C GLU A 126 -5.56 6.00 3.84
N ARG A 127 -6.88 6.17 3.92
CA ARG A 127 -7.80 5.07 4.25
C ARG A 127 -8.69 4.85 3.05
N PHE A 128 -8.75 3.61 2.60
CA PHE A 128 -9.56 3.22 1.46
C PHE A 128 -10.91 2.77 2.02
N LEU A 129 -11.84 3.72 2.13
CA LEU A 129 -13.20 3.46 2.59
C LEU A 129 -13.89 2.47 1.63
N ASN A 130 -14.61 1.51 2.19
CA ASN A 130 -15.57 0.69 1.45
C ASN A 130 -16.85 1.45 1.16
#